data_AF-A0A1H4SRZ5-F1
#
_entry.id   AF-A0A1H4SRZ5-F1
#
_cell.length_a   1.000
_cell.length_b   1.000
_cell.length_c   1.000
_cell.angle_alpha   90.00
_cell.angle_beta   90.00
_cell.angle_gamma   90.00
#
_symmetry.space_group_name_H-M   'P 1'
#
loop_
_entity.id
_entity.type
_entity.pdbx_description
1 polymer ?
#
loop_
_entity_poly.entity_id
_entity_poly.type
_entity_poly.pdbx_seq_one_letter_code
_entity_poly.pdbx_strand_id
1 'polypeptide(L)'
;MKPIKIKATNIEDIELPNHDIMYDVIGRLNNDLNKQLDDSVIEGLKRKGFEFKHHFELEAFIKERCRCEDNTELKERVYYVDNIPFFLHNYKSEIITDPSRTGDPNMIVGELGTFAYL
;
A
#
# COMPACT_ATOMS: atom_id res chain seq x y z
N MET A 1 -16.80 -6.28 8.05
CA MET A 1 -16.58 -6.15 6.59
C MET A 1 -15.50 -7.14 6.16
N LYS A 2 -15.47 -7.55 4.89
CA LYS A 2 -14.44 -8.48 4.39
C LYS A 2 -13.18 -7.68 4.01
N PRO A 3 -11.97 -8.12 4.42
CA PRO A 3 -10.73 -7.49 4.02
C PRO A 3 -10.51 -7.58 2.50
N ILE A 4 -10.06 -6.49 1.89
CA ILE A 4 -9.73 -6.37 0.47
C ILE A 4 -8.20 -6.52 0.34
N LYS A 5 -7.75 -7.29 -0.66
CA LYS A 5 -6.31 -7.45 -0.92
C LYS A 5 -5.76 -6.21 -1.63
N ILE A 6 -4.64 -5.68 -1.15
CA ILE A 6 -3.82 -4.76 -1.93
C ILE A 6 -3.00 -5.63 -2.88
N LYS A 7 -3.10 -5.38 -4.19
CA LYS A 7 -2.56 -6.31 -5.18
C LYS A 7 -1.04 -6.34 -5.08
N ALA A 8 -0.49 -7.53 -5.23
CA ALA A 8 0.91 -7.64 -5.51
C ALA A 8 1.23 -7.08 -6.89
N THR A 9 2.29 -6.29 -6.96
CA THR A 9 2.86 -5.84 -8.23
C THR A 9 3.82 -6.92 -8.71
N ASN A 10 3.60 -7.41 -9.93
CA ASN A 10 4.48 -8.35 -10.61
C ASN A 10 5.42 -7.57 -11.53
N ILE A 11 6.70 -7.91 -11.50
CA ILE A 11 7.68 -7.43 -12.47
C ILE A 11 8.18 -8.67 -13.22
N GLU A 12 7.80 -8.78 -14.49
CA GLU A 12 8.26 -9.82 -15.42
C GLU A 12 9.29 -9.20 -16.38
N ASP A 13 10.28 -10.00 -16.78
CA ASP A 13 11.41 -9.66 -17.67
C ASP A 13 12.51 -8.74 -17.13
N ILE A 14 13.48 -9.35 -16.44
CA ILE A 14 14.78 -8.71 -16.19
C ILE A 14 15.89 -9.74 -16.43
N GLU A 15 16.64 -9.55 -17.51
CA GLU A 15 17.92 -10.23 -17.68
C GLU A 15 18.87 -9.75 -16.57
N LEU A 16 19.18 -10.63 -15.63
CA LEU A 16 19.95 -10.33 -14.42
C LEU A 16 21.45 -10.58 -14.64
N PRO A 17 22.30 -9.53 -14.57
CA PRO A 17 23.67 -9.76 -14.10
C PRO A 17 24.11 -8.92 -12.89
N ASN A 18 23.38 -7.87 -12.45
CA ASN A 18 23.94 -6.89 -11.50
C ASN A 18 23.06 -6.54 -10.29
N HIS A 19 23.70 -6.42 -9.12
CA HIS A 19 23.11 -6.03 -7.83
C HIS A 19 22.40 -4.67 -7.88
N ASP A 20 22.83 -3.76 -8.76
CA ASP A 20 22.22 -2.45 -8.99
C ASP A 20 20.81 -2.55 -9.58
N ILE A 21 20.59 -3.54 -10.45
CA ILE A 21 19.28 -3.78 -11.07
C ILE A 21 18.27 -4.22 -10.01
N MET A 22 18.69 -5.03 -9.04
CA MET A 22 17.80 -5.46 -7.94
C MET A 22 17.31 -4.28 -7.09
N TYR A 23 18.17 -3.29 -6.82
CA TYR A 23 17.77 -2.09 -6.07
C TYR A 23 16.77 -1.23 -6.84
N ASP A 24 16.99 -1.05 -8.15
CA ASP A 24 16.07 -0.29 -9.01
C ASP A 24 14.69 -0.96 -9.08
N VAL A 25 14.66 -2.29 -9.14
CA VAL A 25 13.44 -3.10 -9.22
C VAL A 25 12.65 -3.05 -7.92
N ILE A 26 13.34 -3.21 -6.79
CA ILE A 26 12.74 -3.07 -5.45
C ILE A 26 12.22 -1.63 -5.27
N GLY A 27 12.95 -0.62 -5.75
CA GLY A 27 12.52 0.77 -5.71
C GLY A 27 11.22 1.02 -6.48
N ARG A 28 11.11 0.52 -7.72
CA ARG A 28 9.88 0.59 -8.52
C ARG A 28 8.72 -0.14 -7.86
N LEU A 29 8.97 -1.35 -7.35
CA LEU A 29 7.98 -2.15 -6.63
C LEU A 29 7.42 -1.39 -5.42
N ASN A 30 8.28 -0.78 -4.62
CA ASN A 30 7.87 0.02 -3.47
C ASN A 30 7.01 1.23 -3.87
N ASN A 31 7.36 1.92 -4.96
CA ASN A 31 6.58 3.05 -5.45
C ASN A 31 5.17 2.62 -5.90
N ASP A 32 5.05 1.52 -6.64
CA ASP A 32 3.76 1.02 -7.12
C ASP A 32 2.87 0.56 -5.96
N LEU A 33 3.47 -0.13 -4.98
CA LEU A 33 2.79 -0.57 -3.77
C LEU A 33 2.30 0.63 -2.94
N ASN A 34 3.18 1.61 -2.69
CA ASN A 34 2.80 2.83 -1.96
C ASN A 34 1.66 3.58 -2.66
N LYS A 35 1.72 3.70 -3.99
CA LYS A 35 0.65 4.32 -4.77
C LYS A 35 -0.70 3.60 -4.59
N GLN A 36 -0.70 2.26 -4.63
CA GLN A 36 -1.93 1.49 -4.40
C GLN A 36 -2.51 1.72 -2.99
N LEU A 37 -1.64 1.83 -1.98
CA LEU A 37 -2.06 2.14 -0.62
C LEU A 37 -2.64 3.55 -0.54
N ASP A 38 -1.97 4.54 -1.11
CA ASP A 38 -2.43 5.94 -1.15
C ASP A 38 -3.79 6.05 -1.84
N ASP A 39 -3.95 5.44 -3.02
CA ASP A 39 -5.23 5.41 -3.74
C ASP A 39 -6.34 4.78 -2.88
N SER A 40 -6.02 3.71 -2.14
CA SER A 40 -6.96 3.04 -1.24
C SER A 40 -7.36 3.92 -0.06
N VAL A 41 -6.41 4.66 0.55
CA VAL A 41 -6.69 5.61 1.64
C VAL A 41 -7.56 6.77 1.15
N ILE A 42 -7.23 7.34 -0.02
CA ILE A 42 -8.00 8.43 -0.63
C ILE A 42 -9.44 7.98 -0.92
N GLU A 43 -9.63 6.76 -1.43
CA GLU A 43 -10.95 6.17 -1.62
C GLU A 43 -11.72 6.02 -0.29
N GLY A 44 -11.01 5.73 0.81
CA GLY A 44 -11.61 5.73 2.15
C GLY A 44 -12.16 7.11 2.55
N LEU A 45 -11.42 8.18 2.26
CA LEU A 45 -11.89 9.55 2.48
C LEU A 45 -13.11 9.89 1.61
N LYS A 46 -13.11 9.49 0.33
CA LYS A 46 -14.26 9.66 -0.57
C LYS A 46 -15.51 9.00 -0.03
N ARG A 47 -15.39 7.78 0.52
CA ARG A 47 -16.53 7.07 1.15
C ARG A 47 -17.07 7.74 2.40
N LYS A 48 -16.26 8.57 3.06
CA LYS A 48 -16.71 9.45 4.15
C LYS A 48 -17.29 10.79 3.65
N GLY A 49 -17.34 11.00 2.33
CA GLY A 49 -17.92 12.19 1.70
C GLY A 49 -16.91 13.30 1.41
N PHE A 50 -15.60 13.03 1.48
CA PHE A 50 -14.56 14.01 1.17
C PHE A 50 -14.06 13.84 -0.26
N GLU A 51 -14.23 14.88 -1.09
CA GLU A 51 -13.72 14.93 -2.45
C GLU A 51 -12.76 16.11 -2.62
N PHE A 52 -11.68 15.88 -3.37
CA PHE A 52 -10.62 16.86 -3.59
C PHE A 52 -10.43 17.06 -5.09
N LYS A 53 -10.42 18.33 -5.53
CA LYS A 53 -10.21 18.66 -6.95
C LYS A 53 -8.74 18.78 -7.28
N HIS A 54 -7.94 19.21 -6.30
CA HIS A 54 -6.53 19.46 -6.47
C HIS A 54 -5.70 18.76 -5.40
N HIS A 55 -4.49 18.34 -5.77
CA HIS A 55 -3.59 17.61 -4.87
C HIS A 55 -3.23 18.41 -3.60
N PHE A 56 -3.07 19.73 -3.71
CA PHE A 56 -2.76 20.58 -2.56
C PHE A 56 -3.90 20.60 -1.52
N GLU A 57 -5.17 20.47 -1.95
CA GLU A 57 -6.32 20.42 -1.05
C GLU A 57 -6.30 19.13 -0.24
N LEU A 58 -6.00 18.00 -0.90
CA LEU A 58 -5.84 16.71 -0.25
C LEU A 58 -4.70 16.76 0.78
N GLU A 59 -3.54 17.30 0.40
CA GLU A 59 -2.38 17.38 1.28
C GLU A 59 -2.67 18.22 2.53
N ALA A 60 -3.26 19.41 2.36
CA ALA A 60 -3.66 20.27 3.46
C ALA A 60 -4.69 19.57 4.37
N PHE A 61 -5.70 18.94 3.76
CA PHE A 61 -6.73 18.21 4.50
C PHE A 61 -6.16 17.06 5.34
N ILE A 62 -5.25 16.26 4.77
CA ILE A 62 -4.61 15.16 5.50
C ILE A 62 -3.83 15.72 6.69
N LYS A 63 -3.02 16.78 6.49
CA LYS A 63 -2.20 17.38 7.56
C LYS A 63 -3.03 17.96 8.69
N GLU A 64 -4.19 18.55 8.38
CA GLU A 64 -5.01 19.25 9.36
C GLU A 64 -5.98 18.32 10.10
N ARG A 65 -6.55 17.32 9.41
CA ARG A 65 -7.70 16.56 9.90
C ARG A 65 -7.46 15.07 10.04
N CYS A 66 -6.43 14.54 9.39
CA CYS A 66 -6.16 13.12 9.42
C CYS A 66 -5.06 12.79 10.41
N ARG A 67 -5.19 11.61 11.01
CA ARG A 67 -4.11 10.99 11.81
C ARG A 67 -4.07 9.50 11.54
N CYS A 68 -2.91 8.93 11.82
CA CYS A 68 -2.64 7.52 11.61
C CYS A 68 -2.10 6.95 12.92
N GLU A 69 -2.67 5.82 13.36
CA GLU A 69 -2.16 5.04 14.48
C GLU A 69 -1.63 3.71 13.95
N ASP A 70 -0.38 3.39 14.28
CA ASP A 70 0.29 2.16 13.87
C ASP A 70 0.47 1.25 15.09
N ASN A 71 -0.17 0.09 15.05
CA ASN A 71 0.02 -0.99 16.00
C ASN A 71 0.96 -2.03 15.39
N THR A 72 2.24 -1.90 15.72
CA THR A 72 3.31 -2.75 15.18
C THR A 72 3.26 -4.19 15.68
N GLU A 73 2.69 -4.44 16.87
CA GLU A 73 2.52 -5.79 17.41
C GLU A 73 1.49 -6.58 16.61
N LEU A 74 0.39 -5.93 16.24
CA LEU A 74 -0.68 -6.55 15.44
C LEU A 74 -0.44 -6.43 13.92
N LYS A 75 0.53 -5.61 13.50
CA LYS A 75 0.75 -5.21 12.11
C LYS A 75 -0.48 -4.56 11.49
N GLU A 76 -1.07 -3.63 12.24
CA GLU A 76 -2.29 -2.94 11.85
C GLU A 76 -2.09 -1.44 11.90
N ARG A 77 -2.64 -0.74 10.91
CA ARG A 77 -2.61 0.71 10.83
C ARG A 77 -4.02 1.23 10.64
N VAL A 78 -4.46 2.09 11.56
CA VAL A 78 -5.80 2.70 11.53
C VAL A 78 -5.66 4.17 11.17
N TYR A 79 -6.42 4.58 10.16
CA TYR A 79 -6.46 5.95 9.66
C TYR A 79 -7.77 6.60 10.08
N TYR A 80 -7.65 7.82 10.58
CA TYR A 80 -8.75 8.59 11.14
C TYR A 80 -8.88 9.94 10.45
N VAL A 81 -10.10 10.44 10.35
CA VAL A 81 -10.44 11.81 9.96
C VAL A 81 -11.33 12.39 11.05
N ASP A 82 -10.92 13.52 11.64
CA ASP A 82 -11.58 14.13 12.81
C ASP A 82 -11.84 13.15 13.96
N ASN A 83 -10.88 12.27 14.23
CA ASN A 83 -10.96 11.17 15.22
C ASN A 83 -11.95 10.05 14.89
N ILE A 84 -12.55 10.03 13.70
CA ILE A 84 -13.42 8.95 13.23
C ILE A 84 -12.58 8.02 12.33
N PRO A 85 -12.51 6.72 12.63
CA PRO A 85 -11.76 5.78 11.80
C PRO A 85 -12.46 5.60 10.44
N PHE A 86 -11.67 5.57 9.36
CA PHE A 86 -12.20 5.43 8.00
C PHE A 86 -11.49 4.37 7.15
N PHE A 87 -10.27 3.99 7.54
CA PHE A 87 -9.50 2.98 6.83
C PHE A 87 -8.63 2.18 7.80
N LEU A 88 -8.68 0.86 7.69
CA LEU A 88 -7.83 -0.08 8.41
C LEU A 88 -6.94 -0.80 7.39
N HIS A 89 -5.64 -0.81 7.64
CA HIS A 89 -4.65 -1.54 6.87
C HIS A 89 -3.95 -2.58 7.75
N ASN A 90 -4.22 -3.85 7.49
CA ASN A 90 -3.54 -4.97 8.11
C ASN A 90 -2.37 -5.35 7.20
N TYR A 91 -1.18 -4.84 7.53
CA TYR A 91 -0.03 -4.93 6.65
C TYR A 91 0.69 -6.27 6.81
N LYS A 92 1.03 -6.86 5.67
CA LYS A 92 1.96 -7.99 5.57
C LYS A 92 3.08 -7.57 4.65
N SER A 93 4.08 -6.87 5.18
CA SER A 93 5.25 -6.48 4.38
C SER A 93 6.14 -7.70 4.14
N GLU A 94 5.82 -8.48 3.12
CA GLU A 94 6.64 -9.61 2.64
C GLU A 94 6.96 -9.42 1.16
N ILE A 95 8.27 -9.40 0.84
CA ILE A 95 8.75 -9.56 -0.53
C ILE A 95 8.95 -11.06 -0.75
N ILE A 96 8.22 -11.62 -1.70
CA ILE A 96 8.28 -13.02 -2.05
C ILE A 96 9.13 -13.15 -3.32
N THR A 97 10.30 -13.78 -3.18
CA THR A 97 11.22 -14.13 -4.27
C THR A 97 11.33 -15.64 -4.47
N ASP A 98 10.62 -16.43 -3.68
CA ASP A 98 10.65 -17.89 -3.75
C ASP A 98 9.91 -18.39 -5.00
N PRO A 99 10.61 -19.04 -5.95
CA PRO A 99 10.02 -19.55 -7.20
C PRO A 99 8.84 -20.51 -6.96
N SER A 100 8.81 -21.23 -5.83
CA SER A 100 7.71 -22.14 -5.48
C SER A 100 6.41 -21.42 -5.11
N ARG A 101 6.51 -20.14 -4.72
CA ARG A 101 5.37 -19.28 -4.36
C ARG A 101 5.00 -18.33 -5.48
N THR A 102 5.97 -17.88 -6.26
CA THR A 102 5.76 -16.98 -7.40
C THR A 102 5.34 -17.76 -8.65
N GLY A 103 5.86 -18.98 -8.85
CA GLY A 103 5.65 -19.75 -10.08
C GLY A 103 6.64 -19.40 -11.20
N ASP A 104 7.52 -18.42 -10.97
CA ASP A 104 8.59 -18.01 -11.89
C ASP A 104 9.85 -17.61 -11.08
N PRO A 105 11.03 -18.18 -11.38
CA PRO A 105 12.27 -17.88 -10.68
C PRO A 105 12.80 -16.45 -10.85
N ASN A 106 12.30 -15.70 -11.84
CA ASN A 106 12.65 -14.31 -12.07
C ASN A 106 11.57 -13.34 -11.58
N MET A 107 10.46 -13.85 -11.02
CA MET A 107 9.38 -13.00 -10.54
C MET A 107 9.58 -12.57 -9.09
N ILE A 108 9.41 -11.27 -8.84
CA ILE A 108 9.34 -10.69 -7.50
C ILE A 108 7.90 -10.24 -7.26
N VAL A 109 7.34 -10.64 -6.12
CA VAL A 109 5.98 -10.33 -5.70
C VAL A 109 6.03 -9.60 -4.36
N GLY A 110 5.54 -8.36 -4.31
CA GLY A 110 5.40 -7.63 -3.05
C GLY A 110 3.96 -7.69 -2.53
N GLU A 111 3.75 -8.21 -1.32
CA GLU A 111 2.43 -8.16 -0.66
C GLU A 111 2.39 -6.95 0.29
N LEU A 112 1.31 -6.15 0.23
CA LEU A 112 1.05 -5.08 1.21
C LEU A 112 0.06 -5.51 2.29
N GLY A 113 -0.54 -6.70 2.16
CA GLY A 113 -1.55 -7.22 3.06
C GLY A 113 -2.97 -6.87 2.63
N THR A 114 -3.81 -6.56 3.61
CA THR A 114 -5.25 -6.37 3.38
C THR A 114 -5.75 -5.10 4.04
N PHE A 115 -6.87 -4.58 3.55
CA PHE A 115 -7.49 -3.39 4.13
C PHE A 115 -9.01 -3.51 4.26
N ALA A 116 -9.59 -2.64 5.08
CA ALA A 116 -11.03 -2.46 5.18
C ALA A 116 -11.35 -0.97 5.26
N TYR A 117 -12.39 -0.55 4.52
CA TYR A 117 -13.05 0.71 4.77
C TYR A 117 -13.91 0.59 6.02
N LEU A 118 -13.88 1.61 6.87
CA LEU A 118 -14.64 1.66 8.13
C LEU A 118 -15.77 2.68 8.05
#